data_AF-A0A087SUH3-F1
#
_entry.id   AF-A0A087SUH3-F1
#
_cell.length_a   1.000
_cell.length_b   1.000
_cell.length_c   1.000
_cell.angle_alpha   90.00
_cell.angle_beta   90.00
_cell.angle_gamma   90.00
#
_symmetry.space_group_name_H-M   'P 1'
#
loop_
_entity.id
_entity.type
_entity.pdbx_description
1 polymer ?
#
loop_
_entity_poly.entity_id
_entity_poly.type
_entity_poly.pdbx_seq_one_letter_code
_entity_poly.pdbx_strand_id
1 'polypeptide(L)'
;MALDLRSSELEHSFIKERINSAEKHILDINSKISAYVKKIAHVRDSGDDLAKCILHFASAENLNHTLRTALGQFSDILSSIQEYRDTEIQRTEMKVIFELSNYSSICKQAKKDLKESFEARAKELSKKNHLEKTRGRNPSNWQKIAQVCVCDVI
;
A
#
# COMPACT_ATOMS: atom_id res chain seq x y z
N MET A 1 23.68 29.94 3.11
CA MET A 1 23.00 29.96 1.79
C MET A 1 23.24 28.67 0.99
N ALA A 2 24.48 28.35 0.57
CA ALA A 2 24.80 27.01 0.03
C ALA A 2 24.49 25.89 1.04
N LEU A 3 24.66 26.18 2.33
CA LEU A 3 24.27 25.31 3.44
C LEU A 3 22.75 25.07 3.56
N ASP A 4 21.90 26.04 3.17
CA ASP A 4 20.43 25.95 3.30
C ASP A 4 19.83 25.09 2.18
N LEU A 5 20.31 25.28 0.95
CA LEU A 5 19.99 24.41 -0.20
C LEU A 5 20.46 22.98 0.03
N ARG A 6 21.69 22.81 0.53
CA ARG A 6 22.27 21.49 0.85
C ARG A 6 21.53 20.79 2.01
N SER A 7 21.05 21.54 3.01
CA SER A 7 20.19 20.98 4.07
C SER A 7 18.86 20.51 3.50
N SER A 8 18.23 21.32 2.64
CA SER A 8 16.96 20.96 2.00
C SER A 8 17.07 19.74 1.06
N GLU A 9 18.21 19.57 0.38
CA GLU A 9 18.48 18.40 -0.46
C GLU A 9 18.62 17.12 0.38
N LEU A 10 19.31 17.21 1.52
CA LEU A 10 19.44 16.10 2.47
C LEU A 10 18.08 15.72 3.06
N GLU A 11 17.27 16.70 3.46
CA GLU A 11 15.89 16.49 3.94
C GLU A 11 15.02 15.78 2.87
N HIS A 12 15.05 16.26 1.63
CA HIS A 12 14.29 15.66 0.53
C HIS A 12 14.73 14.21 0.25
N SER A 13 16.04 13.95 0.22
CA SER A 13 16.59 12.60 0.03
C SER A 13 16.17 11.67 1.17
N PHE A 14 16.24 12.14 2.41
CA PHE A 14 15.85 11.38 3.59
C PHE A 14 14.37 10.98 3.54
N ILE A 15 13.47 11.94 3.28
CA ILE A 15 12.02 11.66 3.19
C ILE A 15 11.73 10.66 2.06
N LYS A 16 12.36 10.84 0.89
CA LYS A 16 12.21 9.92 -0.24
C LYS A 16 12.66 8.50 0.11
N GLU A 17 13.78 8.35 0.81
CA GLU A 17 14.27 7.06 1.30
C GLU A 17 13.27 6.41 2.27
N ARG A 18 12.70 7.19 3.20
CA ARG A 18 11.65 6.71 4.11
C ARG A 18 10.42 6.21 3.37
N ILE A 19 9.95 6.93 2.34
CA ILE A 19 8.81 6.51 1.51
C ILE A 19 9.14 5.19 0.79
N ASN A 20 10.31 5.08 0.16
CA ASN A 20 10.72 3.86 -0.54
C ASN A 20 10.86 2.67 0.41
N SER A 21 11.39 2.90 1.61
CA SER A 21 11.51 1.86 2.64
C SER A 21 10.12 1.37 3.07
N ALA A 22 9.18 2.28 3.36
CA ALA A 22 7.82 1.91 3.71
C ALA A 22 7.11 1.14 2.58
N GLU A 23 7.22 1.62 1.33
CA GLU A 23 6.66 0.95 0.15
C GLU A 23 7.17 -0.48 0.03
N LYS A 24 8.50 -0.68 0.15
CA LYS A 24 9.12 -2.01 0.08
C LYS A 24 8.55 -2.96 1.13
N HIS A 25 8.51 -2.55 2.40
CA HIS A 25 8.04 -3.41 3.48
C HIS A 25 6.56 -3.80 3.30
N ILE A 26 5.72 -2.86 2.85
CA ILE A 26 4.30 -3.13 2.63
C ILE A 26 4.09 -4.07 1.44
N LEU A 27 4.85 -3.92 0.35
CA LEU A 27 4.82 -4.85 -0.78
C LEU A 27 5.27 -6.26 -0.36
N ASP A 28 6.33 -6.36 0.47
CA ASP A 28 6.81 -7.63 1.01
C ASP A 28 5.75 -8.31 1.89
N ILE A 29 5.07 -7.54 2.76
CA ILE A 29 3.97 -8.03 3.59
C ILE A 29 2.79 -8.50 2.72
N ASN A 30 2.37 -7.70 1.74
CA ASN A 30 1.26 -8.04 0.85
C ASN A 30 1.54 -9.33 0.06
N SER A 31 2.77 -9.49 -0.43
CA SER A 31 3.22 -10.71 -1.10
C SER A 31 3.15 -11.94 -0.19
N LYS A 32 3.59 -11.82 1.07
CA LYS A 32 3.51 -12.90 2.05
C LYS A 32 2.07 -13.28 2.40
N ILE A 33 1.19 -12.30 2.57
CA ILE A 33 -0.25 -12.55 2.82
C ILE A 33 -0.89 -13.23 1.61
N SER A 34 -0.58 -12.77 0.40
CA SER A 34 -1.06 -13.40 -0.84
C SER A 34 -0.62 -14.86 -0.95
N ALA A 35 0.64 -15.16 -0.60
CA ALA A 35 1.14 -16.54 -0.57
C ALA A 35 0.47 -17.38 0.53
N TYR A 36 0.18 -16.79 1.68
CA TYR A 36 -0.55 -17.44 2.77
C TYR A 36 -1.98 -17.81 2.36
N VAL A 37 -2.73 -16.90 1.72
CA VAL A 37 -4.09 -17.16 1.23
C VAL A 37 -4.11 -18.30 0.21
N LYS A 38 -3.14 -18.36 -0.70
CA LYS A 38 -2.99 -19.49 -1.64
C LYS A 38 -2.80 -20.83 -0.92
N LYS A 39 -2.06 -20.85 0.19
CA LYS A 39 -1.94 -22.08 1.01
C LYS A 39 -3.27 -22.48 1.64
N ILE A 40 -4.07 -21.53 2.11
CA ILE A 40 -5.41 -21.83 2.62
C ILE A 40 -6.30 -22.40 1.50
N ALA A 41 -6.22 -21.85 0.28
CA ALA A 41 -6.95 -22.37 -0.87
C ALA A 41 -6.60 -23.83 -1.17
N HIS A 42 -5.32 -24.20 -1.12
CA HIS A 42 -4.91 -25.60 -1.27
C HIS A 42 -5.42 -26.51 -0.14
N VAL A 43 -5.48 -26.02 1.10
CA VAL A 43 -6.08 -26.76 2.22
C VAL A 43 -7.58 -26.95 2.01
N ARG A 44 -8.28 -25.92 1.52
CA ARG A 44 -9.70 -25.99 1.13
C ARG A 44 -9.92 -27.09 0.10
N ASP A 45 -9.17 -27.04 -1.01
CA ASP A 45 -9.30 -28.02 -2.10
C ASP A 45 -9.06 -29.46 -1.61
N SER A 46 -8.03 -29.65 -0.78
CA SER A 46 -7.73 -30.96 -0.17
C SER A 46 -8.85 -31.42 0.78
N GLY A 47 -9.47 -30.50 1.50
CA GLY A 47 -10.60 -30.76 2.37
C GLY A 47 -11.86 -31.17 1.60
N ASP A 48 -12.11 -30.53 0.45
CA ASP A 48 -13.22 -30.89 -0.44
C ASP A 48 -13.04 -32.28 -1.02
N ASP A 49 -11.82 -32.63 -1.42
CA ASP A 49 -11.52 -33.97 -1.93
C ASP A 49 -11.66 -35.05 -0.84
N LEU A 50 -11.28 -34.74 0.39
CA LEU A 50 -11.53 -35.63 1.53
C LEU A 50 -13.04 -35.80 1.80
N ALA A 51 -13.82 -34.72 1.78
CA ALA A 51 -15.26 -34.77 1.95
C ALA A 51 -15.93 -35.64 0.87
N LYS A 52 -15.52 -35.48 -0.39
CA LYS A 52 -15.98 -36.31 -1.52
C LYS A 52 -15.63 -37.79 -1.33
N CYS A 53 -14.42 -38.09 -0.87
CA CYS A 53 -13.99 -39.47 -0.62
C CYS A 53 -14.87 -40.14 0.45
N ILE A 54 -15.16 -39.43 1.54
CA ILE A 54 -16.05 -39.90 2.61
C ILE A 54 -17.48 -40.12 2.07
N LEU A 55 -18.00 -39.18 1.29
CA LEU A 55 -19.34 -39.29 0.69
C LEU A 55 -19.44 -40.46 -0.30
N HIS A 56 -18.37 -40.72 -1.05
CA HIS A 56 -18.28 -41.87 -1.93
C HIS A 56 -18.37 -43.18 -1.13
N PHE A 57 -17.66 -43.27 0.00
CA PHE A 57 -17.78 -44.44 0.87
C PHE A 57 -19.20 -44.57 1.44
N ALA A 58 -19.82 -43.48 1.89
CA ALA A 58 -21.22 -43.49 2.33
C ALA A 58 -22.14 -44.06 1.25
N SER A 59 -21.95 -43.65 0.00
CA SER A 59 -22.74 -44.08 -1.15
C SER A 59 -22.53 -45.56 -1.51
N ALA A 60 -21.32 -46.08 -1.30
CA ALA A 60 -20.98 -47.49 -1.54
C ALA A 60 -21.49 -48.43 -0.43
N GLU A 61 -21.63 -47.93 0.80
CA GLU A 61 -22.10 -48.72 1.95
C GLU A 61 -23.59 -49.03 1.84
N ASN A 62 -23.95 -50.27 1.48
CA ASN A 62 -25.33 -50.70 1.22
C ASN A 62 -25.98 -51.56 2.32
N LEU A 63 -25.19 -52.01 3.29
CA LEU A 63 -25.66 -52.95 4.31
C LEU A 63 -25.86 -52.24 5.64
N ASN A 64 -24.92 -51.35 6.01
CA ASN A 64 -24.95 -50.63 7.27
C ASN A 64 -25.50 -49.20 7.08
N HIS A 65 -26.82 -49.07 7.21
CA HIS A 65 -27.50 -47.77 7.07
C HIS A 65 -27.03 -46.73 8.09
N THR A 66 -26.74 -47.12 9.34
CA THR A 66 -26.24 -46.20 10.36
C THR A 66 -24.87 -45.65 9.98
N LEU A 67 -23.97 -46.49 9.47
CA LEU A 67 -22.66 -46.06 8.99
C LEU A 67 -22.78 -45.13 7.78
N ARG A 68 -23.63 -45.48 6.80
CA ARG A 68 -23.92 -44.61 5.64
C ARG A 68 -24.35 -43.22 6.09
N THR A 69 -25.32 -43.12 7.00
CA THR A 69 -25.82 -41.84 7.49
C THR A 69 -24.74 -41.06 8.22
N ALA A 70 -23.96 -41.71 9.09
CA ALA A 70 -22.86 -41.07 9.82
C ALA A 70 -21.76 -40.53 8.89
N LEU A 71 -21.40 -41.29 7.84
CA LEU A 71 -20.42 -40.84 6.83
C LEU A 71 -20.95 -39.67 6.00
N GLY A 72 -22.24 -39.69 5.63
CA GLY A 72 -22.88 -38.57 4.93
C GLY A 72 -22.81 -37.28 5.77
N GLN A 73 -23.23 -37.36 7.02
CA GLN A 73 -23.14 -36.22 7.96
C GLN A 73 -21.70 -35.75 8.17
N PHE A 74 -20.75 -36.68 8.24
CA PHE A 74 -19.34 -36.33 8.38
C PHE A 74 -18.81 -35.58 7.15
N SER A 75 -19.18 -36.02 5.95
CA SER A 75 -18.87 -35.32 4.71
C SER A 75 -19.45 -33.90 4.71
N ASP A 76 -20.73 -33.75 5.05
CA ASP A 76 -21.42 -32.44 5.09
C ASP A 76 -20.75 -31.46 6.06
N ILE A 77 -20.34 -31.94 7.25
CA ILE A 77 -19.59 -31.13 8.23
C ILE A 77 -18.24 -30.70 7.65
N LEU A 78 -17.54 -31.60 6.97
CA LEU A 78 -16.22 -31.30 6.41
C LEU A 78 -16.32 -30.32 5.23
N SER A 79 -17.35 -30.43 4.40
CA SER A 79 -17.67 -29.45 3.35
C SER A 79 -18.00 -28.08 3.94
N SER A 80 -18.79 -28.03 5.02
CA SER A 80 -19.08 -26.78 5.74
C SER A 80 -17.81 -26.09 6.23
N ILE A 81 -16.81 -26.86 6.71
CA ILE A 81 -15.50 -26.32 7.10
C ILE A 81 -14.78 -25.68 5.90
N GLN A 82 -14.88 -26.26 4.70
CA GLN A 82 -14.25 -25.69 3.51
C GLN A 82 -14.95 -24.42 3.02
N GLU A 83 -16.27 -24.34 3.14
CA GLU A 83 -17.03 -23.10 2.86
C GLU A 83 -16.59 -21.94 3.78
N TYR A 84 -16.33 -22.22 5.06
CA TYR A 84 -15.76 -21.21 5.97
C TYR A 84 -14.36 -20.77 5.52
N ARG A 85 -13.51 -21.69 5.06
CA ARG A 85 -12.19 -21.35 4.52
C ARG A 85 -12.29 -20.52 3.24
N ASP A 86 -13.26 -20.82 2.37
CA ASP A 86 -13.50 -20.02 1.17
C ASP A 86 -13.88 -18.58 1.51
N THR A 87 -14.77 -18.43 2.51
CA THR A 87 -15.14 -17.12 3.04
C THR A 87 -13.93 -16.38 3.64
N GLU A 88 -13.07 -17.09 4.38
CA GLU A 88 -11.83 -16.54 4.93
C GLU A 88 -10.88 -16.04 3.83
N ILE A 89 -10.70 -16.82 2.76
CA ILE A 89 -9.90 -16.47 1.58
C ILE A 89 -10.45 -15.18 0.96
N GLN A 90 -11.72 -15.16 0.59
CA GLN A 90 -12.37 -14.01 -0.06
C GLN A 90 -12.28 -12.75 0.81
N ARG A 91 -12.50 -12.89 2.13
CA ARG A 91 -12.41 -11.76 3.05
C ARG A 91 -11.00 -11.22 3.15
N THR A 92 -10.00 -12.09 3.20
CA THR A 92 -8.59 -11.68 3.25
C THR A 92 -8.17 -11.00 1.96
N GLU A 93 -8.60 -11.50 0.81
CA GLU A 93 -8.35 -10.87 -0.49
C GLU A 93 -8.94 -9.46 -0.56
N MET A 94 -10.22 -9.31 -0.22
CA MET A 94 -10.91 -8.03 -0.31
C MET A 94 -10.49 -7.00 0.76
N LYS A 95 -10.27 -7.44 2.00
CA LYS A 95 -10.05 -6.51 3.13
C LYS A 95 -8.59 -6.26 3.46
N VAL A 96 -7.69 -7.10 2.96
CA VAL A 96 -6.26 -7.01 3.28
C VAL A 96 -5.42 -6.85 2.03
N ILE A 97 -5.48 -7.82 1.11
CA ILE A 97 -4.61 -7.81 -0.08
C ILE A 97 -4.94 -6.61 -0.98
N PHE A 98 -6.23 -6.39 -1.25
CA PHE A 98 -6.68 -5.24 -2.05
C PHE A 98 -6.24 -3.90 -1.43
N GLU A 99 -6.48 -3.70 -0.14
CA GLU A 99 -6.10 -2.45 0.55
C GLU A 99 -4.58 -2.20 0.53
N LEU A 100 -3.78 -3.23 0.78
CA LEU A 100 -2.32 -3.12 0.73
C LEU A 100 -1.79 -2.92 -0.70
N SER A 101 -2.48 -3.46 -1.71
CA SER A 101 -2.09 -3.28 -3.12
C SER A 101 -2.16 -1.81 -3.57
N ASN A 102 -3.09 -1.03 -3.01
CA ASN A 102 -3.25 0.39 -3.31
C ASN A 102 -2.10 1.26 -2.78
N TYR A 103 -1.31 0.74 -1.84
CA TYR A 103 -0.24 1.50 -1.19
C TYR A 103 0.86 1.95 -2.15
N SER A 104 1.14 1.20 -3.23
CA SER A 104 2.10 1.66 -4.25
C SER A 104 1.62 2.94 -4.95
N SER A 105 0.31 3.09 -5.19
CA SER A 105 -0.24 4.33 -5.74
C SER A 105 -0.05 5.51 -4.77
N ILE A 106 -0.34 5.29 -3.48
CA ILE A 106 -0.14 6.28 -2.42
C ILE A 106 1.32 6.72 -2.33
N CYS A 107 2.27 5.77 -2.34
CA CYS A 107 3.71 6.09 -2.33
C CYS A 107 4.17 6.83 -3.58
N LYS A 108 3.62 6.50 -4.76
CA LYS A 108 3.91 7.24 -6.00
C LYS A 108 3.43 8.68 -5.91
N GLN A 109 2.22 8.91 -5.40
CA GLN A 109 1.70 10.27 -5.21
C GLN A 109 2.53 11.05 -4.19
N ALA A 110 2.83 10.45 -3.03
CA ALA A 110 3.68 11.09 -2.02
C ALA A 110 5.07 11.48 -2.55
N LYS A 111 5.68 10.63 -3.40
CA LYS A 111 6.95 10.94 -4.07
C LYS A 111 6.83 12.11 -5.07
N LYS A 112 5.70 12.21 -5.76
CA LYS A 112 5.41 13.30 -6.68
C LYS A 112 5.24 14.61 -5.92
N ASP A 113 4.43 14.63 -4.87
CA ASP A 113 4.18 15.81 -4.04
C ASP A 113 5.47 16.31 -3.37
N LEU A 114 6.31 15.39 -2.89
CA LEU A 114 7.62 15.70 -2.32
C LEU A 114 8.54 16.40 -3.34
N LYS A 115 8.55 15.91 -4.58
CA LYS A 115 9.34 16.50 -5.67
C LYS A 115 8.84 17.90 -6.02
N GLU A 116 7.52 18.07 -6.14
CA GLU A 116 6.91 19.37 -6.46
C GLU A 116 7.19 20.41 -5.36
N SER A 117 7.10 20.01 -4.09
CA SER A 117 7.43 20.86 -2.93
C SER A 117 8.90 21.30 -2.94
N PHE A 118 9.82 20.37 -3.23
CA PHE A 118 11.25 20.69 -3.34
C PHE A 118 11.54 21.67 -4.48
N GLU A 119 10.93 21.47 -5.65
CA GLU A 119 11.09 22.38 -6.80
C GLU A 119 10.53 23.78 -6.51
N ALA A 120 9.40 23.88 -5.80
CA ALA A 120 8.84 25.16 -5.35
C ALA A 120 9.79 25.90 -4.41
N ARG A 121 10.33 25.21 -3.39
CA ARG A 121 11.31 25.78 -2.44
C ARG A 121 12.59 26.23 -3.15
N ALA A 122 13.10 25.46 -4.11
CA ALA A 122 14.28 25.82 -4.89
C ALA A 122 14.06 27.09 -5.73
N LYS A 123 12.86 27.27 -6.29
CA LYS A 123 12.47 28.50 -7.02
C LYS A 123 12.38 29.70 -6.09
N GLU A 124 11.75 29.56 -4.92
CA GLU A 124 11.66 30.64 -3.91
C GLU A 124 13.04 31.08 -3.43
N LEU A 125 13.93 30.13 -3.15
CA LEU A 125 15.29 30.44 -2.72
C LEU A 125 16.08 31.15 -3.83
N SER A 126 15.89 30.76 -5.09
CA SER A 126 16.47 31.46 -6.24
C SER A 126 15.95 32.89 -6.38
N LYS A 127 14.64 33.12 -6.20
CA LYS A 127 14.03 34.46 -6.18
C LYS A 127 14.59 35.31 -5.05
N LYS A 128 14.68 34.76 -3.84
CA LYS A 128 15.27 35.44 -2.67
C LYS A 128 16.72 35.86 -2.95
N ASN A 129 17.53 34.97 -3.52
CA ASN A 129 18.92 35.26 -3.87
C ASN A 129 19.04 36.40 -4.89
N HIS A 130 18.12 36.47 -5.86
CA HIS A 130 18.07 37.55 -6.83
C HIS A 130 17.74 38.89 -6.15
N LEU A 131 16.76 38.92 -5.25
CA LEU A 131 16.38 40.11 -4.48
C LEU A 131 17.53 40.61 -3.58
N GLU A 132 18.22 39.70 -2.87
CA GLU A 132 19.35 40.07 -2.02
C GLU A 132 20.52 40.68 -2.81
N LYS A 133 20.86 40.11 -3.98
CA LYS A 133 21.88 40.65 -4.88
C LYS A 133 21.52 42.04 -5.41
N THR A 134 20.25 42.26 -5.75
CA THR A 134 19.75 43.57 -6.22
C THR A 134 19.75 44.61 -5.09
N ARG A 135 19.40 44.21 -3.86
CA ARG A 135 19.42 45.09 -2.68
C ARG A 135 20.83 45.52 -2.28
N GLY A 136 21.82 44.64 -2.37
CA GLY A 136 23.21 44.95 -2.05
C GLY A 136 23.93 45.84 -3.07
N ARG A 137 23.43 45.93 -4.31
CA ARG A 137 24.03 46.72 -5.40
C ARG A 137 23.53 48.17 -5.48
N ASN A 138 22.43 48.53 -4.82
CA ASN A 138 21.87 49.89 -4.94
C ASN A 138 21.10 50.34 -3.68
N PRO A 139 21.71 51.12 -2.76
CA PRO A 139 21.08 51.59 -1.52
C PRO A 139 19.91 52.57 -1.74
N SER A 140 19.87 53.25 -2.89
CA SER A 140 18.98 54.41 -3.12
C SER A 140 17.63 54.09 -3.76
N ASN A 141 17.31 52.82 -4.04
CA ASN A 141 16.14 52.41 -4.82
C ASN A 141 15.04 51.71 -4.00
N TRP A 142 14.98 51.97 -2.69
CA TRP A 142 13.97 51.39 -1.78
C TRP A 142 12.52 51.60 -2.26
N GLN A 143 12.26 52.73 -2.94
CA GLN A 143 10.94 53.09 -3.49
C GLN A 143 10.48 52.15 -4.60
N LYS A 144 11.39 51.63 -5.44
CA LYS A 144 11.05 50.69 -6.53
C LYS A 144 10.86 49.25 -6.05
N ILE A 145 11.53 48.85 -4.97
CA ILE A 145 11.41 47.50 -4.39
C ILE A 145 10.05 47.33 -3.70
N ALA A 146 9.55 48.37 -3.02
CA ALA A 146 8.23 48.35 -2.39
C ALA A 146 7.10 48.15 -3.41
N GLN A 147 7.24 48.70 -4.62
CA GLN A 147 6.20 48.65 -5.65
C GLN A 147 6.07 47.27 -6.31
N VAL A 148 7.16 46.48 -6.37
CA VAL A 148 7.13 45.09 -6.89
C VAL A 148 6.45 44.14 -5.89
N CYS A 149 6.65 44.33 -4.59
CA CYS A 149 5.99 43.51 -3.57
C CYS A 149 4.47 43.78 -3.46
N VAL A 150 3.99 44.94 -3.90
CA VAL A 150 2.55 45.29 -3.86
C VAL A 150 1.78 44.68 -5.04
N CYS A 151 2.42 44.51 -6.20
CA CYS A 151 1.76 43.93 -7.38
C CYS A 151 1.57 42.40 -7.32
N ASP A 152 2.22 41.69 -6.40
CA ASP A 152 2.03 40.25 -6.20
C ASP A 152 0.90 39.94 -5.17
N VAL A 153 0.19 40.95 -4.66
CA VAL A 153 -0.88 40.82 -3.63
C VAL A 153 -2.27 41.24 -4.14
N ILE A 154 -2.44 41.48 -5.46
CA ILE A 154 -3.76 41.68 -6.11
C ILE A 154 -3.86 40.70 -7.27
#